data_AF-A0A2V2SAI3-F1
#
_entry.id   AF-A0A2V2SAI3-F1
#
_cell.length_a   1.000
_cell.length_b   1.000
_cell.length_c   1.000
_cell.angle_alpha   90.00
_cell.angle_beta   90.00
_cell.angle_gamma   90.00
#
_symmetry.space_group_name_H-M   'P 1'
#
loop_
_entity.id
_entity.type
_entity.pdbx_description
1 polymer ?
#
loop_
_entity_poly.entity_id
_entity_poly.type
_entity_poly.pdbx_seq_one_letter_code
_entity_poly.pdbx_strand_id
1 'polypeptide(L)'
;MDFINLILNLAALLLWLSWRWLRVDPVGSGTPATLAGTLRRAEPSRLRGWHLLACMAVLLALRALIYTWIGPSVVWTPTLRLGAIRIPFRSDVATLTLLYSLLSFVLTLGAFYLCLLLLSLFDSRSADGEPLRKIIRIHLGWVDRWPWPLKLILPLLLVLTSWSAASLLFDHLKMIPPPKSGLHRLEQGVVLGLSFYLWAKYFIVAVLSLYLLSSYVYLGNQTFWNLVAVTGRNLLLPLRPIPLQLGKLDFAPILGIGLILIGAFYAERGLVVLYARLPIR
;
A
#
# COMPACT_ATOMS: atom_id res chain seq x y z
N MET A 1 17.86 -8.01 8.03
CA MET A 1 16.93 -7.09 8.72
C MET A 1 15.77 -6.64 7.83
N ASP A 2 15.98 -6.40 6.53
CA ASP A 2 14.90 -5.99 5.61
C ASP A 2 13.74 -6.99 5.50
N PHE A 3 14.02 -8.29 5.49
CA PHE A 3 12.97 -9.33 5.49
C PHE A 3 12.16 -9.34 6.79
N ILE A 4 12.82 -9.20 7.94
CA ILE A 4 12.17 -9.08 9.25
C ILE A 4 11.28 -7.83 9.30
N ASN A 5 11.78 -6.71 8.76
CA ASN A 5 11.01 -5.48 8.61
C ASN A 5 9.74 -5.70 7.77
N LEU A 6 9.85 -6.42 6.65
CA LEU A 6 8.72 -6.77 5.81
C LEU A 6 7.69 -7.63 6.56
N ILE A 7 8.12 -8.68 7.26
CA ILE A 7 7.22 -9.52 8.06
C ILE A 7 6.49 -8.71 9.13
N LEU A 8 7.22 -7.86 9.87
CA LEU A 8 6.62 -7.04 10.92
C LEU A 8 5.62 -6.02 10.36
N ASN A 9 5.91 -5.41 9.21
CA ASN A 9 4.95 -4.53 8.54
C ASN A 9 3.73 -5.30 8.03
N LEU A 10 3.90 -6.51 7.51
CA LEU A 10 2.78 -7.37 7.10
C LEU A 10 1.92 -7.78 8.30
N ALA A 11 2.53 -8.14 9.44
CA ALA A 11 1.81 -8.46 10.66
C ALA A 11 1.02 -7.25 11.18
N ALA A 12 1.64 -6.07 11.22
CA ALA A 12 0.96 -4.83 11.58
C ALA A 12 -0.20 -4.50 10.61
N LEU A 13 0.00 -4.74 9.32
CA LEU A 13 -1.01 -4.54 8.29
C LEU A 13 -2.19 -5.50 8.47
N LEU A 14 -1.93 -6.77 8.79
CA LEU A 14 -2.97 -7.75 9.10
C LEU A 14 -3.78 -7.31 10.34
N LEU A 15 -3.12 -6.86 11.41
CA LEU A 15 -3.80 -6.33 12.60
C LEU A 15 -4.68 -5.11 12.26
N TRP A 16 -4.18 -4.21 11.41
CA TRP A 16 -4.94 -3.06 10.91
C TRP A 16 -6.18 -3.48 10.11
N LEU A 17 -6.03 -4.44 9.20
CA LEU A 17 -7.12 -5.01 8.43
C LEU A 17 -8.16 -5.63 9.36
N SER A 18 -7.74 -6.53 10.25
CA SER A 18 -8.64 -7.19 11.21
C SER A 18 -9.42 -6.17 12.03
N TRP A 19 -8.79 -5.10 12.49
CA TRP A 19 -9.47 -4.03 13.22
C TRP A 19 -10.57 -3.34 12.40
N ARG A 20 -10.28 -3.01 11.12
CA ARG A 20 -11.25 -2.40 10.19
C ARG A 20 -12.41 -3.34 9.90
N TRP A 21 -12.13 -4.63 9.75
CA TRP A 21 -13.14 -5.66 9.53
C TRP A 21 -14.10 -5.82 10.72
N LEU A 22 -13.57 -5.91 11.94
CA LEU A 22 -14.39 -6.03 13.16
C LEU A 22 -15.31 -4.82 13.39
N ARG A 23 -15.02 -3.64 12.83
CA ARG A 23 -15.91 -2.47 12.91
C ARG A 23 -17.12 -2.54 11.99
N VAL A 24 -17.09 -3.37 10.94
CA VAL A 24 -18.12 -3.38 9.90
C VAL A 24 -19.01 -4.63 9.95
N ASP A 25 -18.76 -5.57 10.86
CA ASP A 25 -19.70 -6.67 11.13
C ASP A 25 -21.03 -6.11 11.68
N PRO A 26 -22.14 -6.17 10.91
CA PRO A 26 -23.46 -5.77 11.38
C PRO A 26 -24.18 -6.95 12.07
N VAL A 27 -23.44 -7.92 12.60
CA VAL A 27 -24.03 -9.12 13.22
C VAL A 27 -24.64 -8.80 14.59
N GLY A 28 -24.32 -7.63 15.18
CA GLY A 28 -24.87 -7.19 16.47
C GLY A 28 -25.99 -6.16 16.40
N SER A 29 -26.37 -5.65 15.23
CA SER A 29 -27.35 -4.55 15.10
C SER A 29 -28.65 -4.95 14.42
N GLY A 30 -28.96 -6.25 14.39
CA GLY A 30 -30.31 -6.72 14.08
C GLY A 30 -31.15 -6.59 15.35
N THR A 31 -32.06 -5.62 15.39
CA THR A 31 -33.13 -5.55 16.39
C THR A 31 -33.88 -6.89 16.38
N PRO A 32 -33.83 -7.70 17.45
CA PRO A 32 -34.46 -9.01 17.45
C PRO A 32 -35.98 -8.83 17.47
N ALA A 33 -36.65 -9.23 16.39
CA ALA A 33 -38.11 -9.12 16.24
C ALA A 33 -38.87 -10.31 16.86
N THR A 34 -38.21 -11.29 17.49
CA THR A 34 -38.84 -12.51 18.00
C THR A 34 -38.28 -12.98 19.34
N LEU A 35 -39.16 -13.58 20.16
CA LEU A 35 -38.86 -14.17 21.49
C LEU A 35 -37.87 -15.35 21.45
N ALA A 36 -37.68 -16.00 20.29
CA ALA A 36 -36.60 -16.98 20.12
C ALA A 36 -35.21 -16.32 19.95
N GLY A 37 -35.17 -15.02 19.61
CA GLY A 37 -33.96 -14.20 19.48
C GLY A 37 -33.46 -13.60 20.80
N THR A 38 -34.20 -13.75 21.91
CA THR A 38 -33.75 -13.33 23.26
C THR A 38 -32.91 -14.38 23.98
N LEU A 39 -32.82 -15.61 23.44
CA LEU A 39 -31.79 -16.57 23.83
C LEU A 39 -30.45 -16.11 23.25
N ARG A 40 -29.87 -15.11 23.92
CA ARG A 40 -28.53 -14.60 23.68
C ARG A 40 -27.56 -15.77 23.81
N ARG A 41 -27.15 -16.34 22.66
CA ARG A 41 -26.01 -17.24 22.57
C ARG A 41 -24.86 -16.55 23.29
N ALA A 42 -24.24 -17.23 24.26
CA ALA A 42 -23.01 -16.77 24.88
C ALA A 42 -21.93 -16.77 23.79
N GLU A 43 -21.89 -15.72 22.97
CA GLU A 43 -20.80 -15.49 22.06
C GLU A 43 -19.53 -15.38 22.91
N PRO A 44 -18.46 -16.12 22.59
CA PRO A 44 -17.19 -15.96 23.28
C PRO A 44 -16.81 -14.48 23.21
N SER A 45 -16.26 -13.95 24.31
CA SER A 45 -15.91 -12.54 24.47
C SER A 45 -15.18 -12.04 23.22
N ARG A 46 -15.90 -11.37 22.31
CA ARG A 46 -15.30 -10.82 21.10
C ARG A 46 -14.25 -9.82 21.56
N LEU A 47 -13.00 -10.06 21.20
CA LEU A 47 -11.91 -9.10 21.43
C LEU A 47 -12.38 -7.73 20.93
N ARG A 48 -12.53 -6.78 21.86
CA ARG A 48 -12.97 -5.42 21.54
C ARG A 48 -12.01 -4.86 20.50
N GLY A 49 -12.49 -4.29 19.39
CA GLY A 49 -11.62 -3.89 18.27
C GLY A 49 -10.41 -3.03 18.68
N TRP A 50 -10.50 -2.25 19.75
CA TRP A 50 -9.37 -1.49 20.30
C TRP A 50 -8.15 -2.34 20.72
N HIS A 51 -8.33 -3.60 21.12
CA HIS A 51 -7.20 -4.50 21.47
C HIS A 51 -6.30 -4.77 20.27
N LEU A 52 -6.83 -4.78 19.04
CA LEU A 52 -6.03 -4.97 17.83
C LEU A 52 -5.16 -3.74 17.53
N LEU A 53 -5.66 -2.53 17.80
CA LEU A 53 -4.86 -1.32 17.73
C LEU A 53 -3.79 -1.27 18.82
N ALA A 54 -4.14 -1.68 20.05
CA ALA A 54 -3.18 -1.78 21.13
C ALA A 54 -2.06 -2.79 20.80
N CYS A 55 -2.42 -3.96 20.26
CA CYS A 55 -1.47 -4.96 19.80
C CYS A 55 -0.58 -4.42 18.66
N MET A 56 -1.15 -3.69 17.70
CA MET A 56 -0.38 -3.03 16.65
C MET A 56 0.60 -2.00 17.22
N ALA A 57 0.17 -1.17 18.18
CA ALA A 57 1.04 -0.19 18.82
C ALA A 57 2.18 -0.86 19.60
N VAL A 58 1.88 -1.93 20.36
CA VAL A 58 2.88 -2.74 21.06
C VAL A 58 3.85 -3.37 20.07
N LEU A 59 3.38 -3.92 18.95
CA LEU A 59 4.22 -4.52 17.91
C LEU A 59 5.20 -3.48 17.33
N LEU A 60 4.73 -2.27 17.04
CA LEU A 60 5.57 -1.19 16.49
C LEU A 60 6.59 -0.68 17.51
N ALA A 61 6.22 -0.61 18.79
CA ALA A 61 7.12 -0.22 19.89
C ALA A 61 8.17 -1.31 20.15
N LEU A 62 7.75 -2.57 20.22
CA LEU A 62 8.63 -3.73 20.39
C LEU A 62 9.63 -3.80 19.22
N ARG A 63 9.18 -3.57 17.99
CA ARG A 63 10.06 -3.48 16.82
C ARG A 63 11.12 -2.39 16.97
N ALA A 64 10.74 -1.21 17.46
CA ALA A 64 11.69 -0.13 17.70
C ALA A 64 12.74 -0.52 18.75
N LEU A 65 12.33 -1.20 19.82
CA LEU A 65 13.23 -1.74 20.83
C LEU A 65 14.16 -2.81 20.27
N ILE A 66 13.64 -3.80 19.52
CA ILE A 66 14.47 -4.84 18.88
C ILE A 66 15.57 -4.20 18.03
N TYR A 67 15.24 -3.15 17.28
CA TYR A 67 16.20 -2.46 16.43
C TYR A 67 17.20 -1.59 17.19
N THR A 68 16.85 -1.00 18.34
CA THR A 68 17.83 -0.26 19.14
C THR A 68 18.78 -1.19 19.90
N TRP A 69 18.29 -2.36 20.30
CA TRP A 69 19.10 -3.34 21.04
C TRP A 69 20.03 -4.13 20.12
N ILE A 70 19.57 -4.54 18.93
CA ILE A 70 20.35 -5.38 18.00
C ILE A 70 21.06 -4.53 16.93
N GLY A 71 20.53 -3.35 16.61
CA GLY A 71 21.03 -2.50 15.53
C GLY A 71 22.51 -2.11 15.66
N PRO A 72 22.98 -1.63 16.82
CA PRO A 72 24.39 -1.28 17.03
C PRO A 72 25.32 -2.48 16.87
N SER A 73 24.91 -3.67 17.31
CA SER A 73 25.71 -4.90 17.24
C SER A 73 25.90 -5.44 15.83
N VAL A 74 25.01 -5.08 14.90
CA VAL A 74 25.02 -5.57 13.50
C VAL A 74 25.48 -4.48 12.51
N VAL A 75 25.82 -3.27 13.00
CA VAL A 75 26.15 -2.09 12.15
C VAL A 75 25.09 -1.87 11.07
N TRP A 76 23.82 -2.09 11.43
CA TRP A 76 22.71 -1.96 10.48
C TRP A 76 22.15 -0.54 10.52
N THR A 77 22.08 0.12 9.36
CA THR A 77 21.52 1.46 9.20
C THR A 77 20.11 1.39 8.60
N PRO A 78 19.05 1.70 9.38
CA PRO A 78 17.69 1.71 8.86
C PRO A 78 17.54 2.80 7.79
N THR A 79 17.24 2.40 6.54
CA THR A 79 17.03 3.35 5.44
C THR A 79 15.57 3.36 5.02
N LEU A 80 14.98 4.55 4.92
CA LEU A 80 13.63 4.74 4.41
C LEU A 80 13.70 5.07 2.92
N ARG A 81 13.12 4.21 2.08
CA ARG A 81 13.09 4.37 0.63
C ARG A 81 11.79 5.06 0.22
N LEU A 82 11.87 6.36 -0.05
CA LEU A 82 10.75 7.17 -0.56
C LEU A 82 10.71 7.19 -2.10
N GLY A 83 11.38 6.23 -2.75
CA GLY A 83 11.60 6.20 -4.19
C GLY A 83 12.79 7.06 -4.59
N ALA A 84 12.57 8.35 -4.87
CA ALA A 84 13.64 9.28 -5.28
C ALA A 84 14.66 9.58 -4.17
N ILE A 85 14.23 9.53 -2.90
CA ILE A 85 15.07 9.85 -1.74
C ILE A 85 15.25 8.61 -0.87
N ARG A 86 16.47 8.42 -0.36
CA ARG A 86 16.76 7.47 0.72
C ARG A 86 17.21 8.24 1.95
N ILE A 87 16.44 8.16 3.02
CA ILE A 87 16.75 8.84 4.28
C ILE A 87 17.33 7.79 5.24
N PRO A 88 18.62 7.85 5.59
CA PRO A 88 19.20 7.00 6.62
C PRO A 88 18.79 7.50 8.01
N PHE A 89 18.36 6.59 8.86
CA PHE A 89 18.07 6.83 10.28
C PHE A 89 19.19 6.23 11.12
N ARG A 90 19.51 6.89 12.24
CA ARG A 90 20.46 6.35 13.23
C ARG A 90 19.75 5.35 14.13
N SER A 91 20.30 4.15 14.25
CA SER A 91 19.78 3.05 15.09
C SER A 91 20.12 3.23 16.58
N ASP A 92 21.09 4.09 16.92
CA ASP A 92 21.52 4.34 18.31
C ASP A 92 20.47 5.08 19.15
N VAL A 93 19.53 5.79 18.50
CA VAL A 93 18.56 6.65 19.17
C VAL A 93 17.17 6.03 19.08
N ALA A 94 16.59 5.70 20.24
CA ALA A 94 15.28 5.07 20.34
C ALA A 94 14.16 5.87 19.65
N THR A 95 14.14 7.19 19.83
CA THR A 95 13.15 8.08 19.21
C THR A 95 13.19 8.03 17.68
N LEU A 96 14.38 8.00 17.09
CA LEU A 96 14.54 7.96 15.63
C LEU A 96 14.17 6.59 15.06
N THR A 97 14.45 5.54 15.82
CA THR A 97 14.09 4.16 15.46
C THR A 97 12.59 3.92 15.56
N LEU A 98 11.91 4.54 16.54
CA LEU A 98 10.45 4.55 16.63
C LEU A 98 9.82 5.32 15.47
N LEU A 99 10.36 6.51 15.16
CA LEU A 99 9.91 7.30 14.00
C LEU A 99 10.07 6.50 12.70
N TYR A 100 11.19 5.80 12.52
CA TYR A 100 11.40 4.89 11.40
C TYR A 100 10.37 3.74 11.37
N SER A 101 10.09 3.10 12.51
CA SER A 101 9.09 2.02 12.62
C SER A 101 7.71 2.49 12.16
N LEU A 102 7.29 3.67 12.65
CA LEU A 102 6.00 4.26 12.32
C LEU A 102 5.93 4.70 10.85
N LEU A 103 6.96 5.37 10.35
CA LEU A 103 6.98 5.90 8.99
C LEU A 103 7.08 4.78 7.94
N SER A 104 7.85 3.73 8.22
CA SER A 104 7.90 2.53 7.36
C SER A 104 6.57 1.77 7.31
N PHE A 105 5.85 1.71 8.45
CA PHE A 105 4.50 1.14 8.48
C PHE A 105 3.51 2.01 7.70
N VAL A 106 3.53 3.33 7.88
CA VAL A 106 2.67 4.27 7.12
C VAL A 106 2.91 4.17 5.62
N LEU A 107 4.17 4.06 5.18
CA LEU A 107 4.47 3.84 3.75
C LEU A 107 3.91 2.51 3.25
N THR A 108 4.05 1.43 4.02
CA THR A 108 3.50 0.11 3.66
C THR A 108 1.98 0.15 3.60
N LEU A 109 1.34 0.80 4.57
CA LEU A 109 -0.10 1.02 4.60
C LEU A 109 -0.57 1.85 3.41
N GLY A 110 0.14 2.92 3.08
CA GLY A 110 -0.10 3.73 1.90
C GLY A 110 -0.03 2.89 0.62
N ALA A 111 1.04 2.11 0.44
CA ALA A 111 1.21 1.23 -0.72
C ALA A 111 0.04 0.24 -0.84
N PHE A 112 -0.40 -0.33 0.28
CA PHE A 112 -1.58 -1.19 0.32
C PHE A 112 -2.87 -0.45 -0.12
N TYR A 113 -3.10 0.77 0.36
CA TYR A 113 -4.25 1.58 -0.08
C TYR A 113 -4.15 1.99 -1.55
N LEU A 114 -2.94 2.24 -2.07
CA LEU A 114 -2.71 2.47 -3.49
C LEU A 114 -3.12 1.25 -4.32
N CYS A 115 -2.75 0.03 -3.88
CA CYS A 115 -3.19 -1.21 -4.51
C CYS A 115 -4.72 -1.34 -4.51
N LEU A 116 -5.38 -1.07 -3.38
CA LEU A 116 -6.86 -1.09 -3.32
C LEU A 116 -7.51 -0.05 -4.24
N LEU A 117 -6.92 1.13 -4.34
CA LEU A 117 -7.42 2.20 -5.21
C LEU A 117 -7.30 1.82 -6.69
N LEU A 118 -6.17 1.22 -7.08
CA LEU A 118 -5.99 0.67 -8.43
C LEU A 118 -6.98 -0.45 -8.71
N LEU A 119 -7.19 -1.34 -7.75
CA LEU A 119 -8.17 -2.41 -7.89
C LEU A 119 -9.59 -1.84 -8.09
N SER A 120 -9.96 -0.81 -7.34
CA SER A 120 -11.23 -0.07 -7.53
C SER A 120 -11.35 0.59 -8.92
N LEU A 121 -10.25 1.12 -9.46
CA LEU A 121 -10.23 1.71 -10.81
C LEU A 121 -10.50 0.64 -11.89
N PHE A 122 -9.79 -0.50 -11.82
CA PHE A 122 -9.87 -1.55 -12.83
C PHE A 122 -11.10 -2.45 -12.68
N ASP A 123 -11.65 -2.61 -11.48
CA ASP A 123 -12.78 -3.51 -11.21
C ASP A 123 -14.16 -2.80 -11.28
N SER A 124 -14.20 -1.49 -11.50
CA SER A 124 -15.44 -0.68 -11.56
C SER A 124 -16.47 -1.13 -12.62
N ARG A 125 -16.11 -2.04 -13.54
CA ARG A 125 -16.95 -2.52 -14.64
C ARG A 125 -17.47 -3.95 -14.50
N SER A 126 -17.06 -4.71 -13.48
CA SER A 126 -17.50 -6.10 -13.31
C SER A 126 -18.46 -6.24 -12.13
N ALA A 127 -19.67 -6.74 -12.39
CA ALA A 127 -20.75 -6.81 -11.40
C ALA A 127 -20.67 -8.03 -10.48
N ASP A 128 -19.78 -8.99 -10.77
CA ASP A 128 -19.87 -10.36 -10.25
C ASP A 128 -18.98 -10.65 -9.02
N GLY A 129 -18.15 -9.70 -8.58
CA GLY A 129 -17.18 -9.86 -7.48
C GLY A 129 -17.66 -9.41 -6.09
N GLU A 130 -18.83 -9.84 -5.60
CA GLU A 130 -19.46 -9.31 -4.38
C GLU A 130 -18.59 -9.29 -3.09
N PRO A 131 -17.85 -10.35 -2.69
CA PRO A 131 -17.17 -10.37 -1.40
C PRO A 131 -15.93 -9.47 -1.38
N LEU A 132 -15.09 -9.49 -2.43
CA LEU A 132 -13.88 -8.65 -2.52
C LEU A 132 -14.24 -7.17 -2.71
N ARG A 133 -15.27 -6.87 -3.48
CA ARG A 133 -15.80 -5.52 -3.62
C ARG A 133 -16.32 -4.97 -2.29
N LYS A 134 -16.90 -5.82 -1.44
CA LYS A 134 -17.26 -5.46 -0.07
C LYS A 134 -16.01 -5.06 0.74
N ILE A 135 -14.89 -5.77 0.60
CA ILE A 135 -13.60 -5.42 1.26
C ILE A 135 -13.12 -4.05 0.81
N ILE A 136 -13.07 -3.82 -0.51
CA ILE A 136 -12.64 -2.56 -1.10
C ILE A 136 -13.54 -1.43 -0.58
N ARG A 137 -14.86 -1.63 -0.59
CA ARG A 137 -15.83 -0.63 -0.11
C ARG A 137 -15.73 -0.37 1.40
N ILE A 138 -15.39 -1.37 2.21
CA ILE A 138 -15.12 -1.19 3.65
C ILE A 138 -13.86 -0.35 3.90
N HIS A 139 -12.82 -0.56 3.08
CA HIS A 139 -11.52 0.08 3.28
C HIS A 139 -11.45 1.47 2.65
N LEU A 140 -11.95 1.63 1.43
CA LEU A 140 -11.99 2.89 0.68
C LEU A 140 -13.22 3.74 1.03
N GLY A 141 -14.31 3.13 1.48
CA GLY A 141 -15.50 3.83 1.95
C GLY A 141 -16.10 4.75 0.89
N TRP A 142 -16.21 6.04 1.23
CA TRP A 142 -16.74 7.07 0.35
C TRP A 142 -15.83 7.36 -0.86
N VAL A 143 -14.51 7.14 -0.73
CA VAL A 143 -13.53 7.38 -1.80
C VAL A 143 -13.78 6.44 -3.00
N ASP A 144 -14.41 5.29 -2.79
CA ASP A 144 -14.80 4.39 -3.88
C ASP A 144 -15.82 5.00 -4.85
N ARG A 145 -16.63 5.96 -4.40
CA ARG A 145 -17.66 6.62 -5.22
C ARG A 145 -17.13 7.77 -6.06
N TRP A 146 -15.88 8.17 -5.86
CA TRP A 146 -15.31 9.34 -6.54
C TRP A 146 -15.01 9.05 -8.02
N PRO A 147 -15.06 10.08 -8.88
CA PRO A 147 -14.68 9.92 -10.29
C PRO A 147 -13.19 9.56 -10.39
N TRP A 148 -12.83 8.83 -11.45
CA TRP A 148 -11.48 8.29 -11.64
C TRP A 148 -10.34 9.33 -11.54
N PRO A 149 -10.47 10.59 -12.00
CA PRO A 149 -9.36 11.55 -11.89
C PRO A 149 -9.08 11.91 -10.44
N LEU A 150 -10.13 12.03 -9.63
CA LEU A 150 -10.03 12.41 -8.23
C LEU A 150 -9.40 11.29 -7.41
N LYS A 151 -9.74 10.03 -7.71
CA LYS A 151 -9.06 8.85 -7.16
C LYS A 151 -7.58 8.85 -7.54
N LEU A 152 -7.25 9.19 -8.78
CA LEU A 152 -5.86 9.22 -9.22
C LEU A 152 -5.06 10.34 -8.56
N ILE A 153 -5.64 11.53 -8.31
CA ILE A 153 -4.95 12.66 -7.67
C ILE A 153 -4.79 12.48 -6.15
N LEU A 154 -5.66 11.70 -5.51
CA LEU A 154 -5.71 11.54 -4.06
C LEU A 154 -4.39 11.04 -3.43
N PRO A 155 -3.72 9.98 -3.93
CA PRO A 155 -2.42 9.57 -3.41
C PRO A 155 -1.36 10.66 -3.50
N LEU A 156 -1.35 11.45 -4.57
CA LEU A 156 -0.44 12.58 -4.74
C LEU A 156 -0.64 13.63 -3.65
N LEU A 157 -1.90 14.03 -3.41
CA LEU A 157 -2.24 15.01 -2.37
C LEU A 157 -1.91 14.49 -0.97
N LEU A 158 -2.13 13.21 -0.70
CA LEU A 158 -1.77 12.59 0.57
C LEU A 158 -0.26 12.58 0.80
N VAL A 159 0.53 12.24 -0.22
CA VAL A 159 1.99 12.26 -0.09
C VAL A 159 2.49 13.71 0.06
N LEU A 160 1.93 14.66 -0.68
CA LEU A 160 2.31 16.07 -0.62
C LEU A 160 2.03 16.68 0.77
N THR A 161 0.85 16.43 1.34
CA THR A 161 0.48 16.87 2.68
C THR A 161 1.31 16.17 3.76
N SER A 162 1.50 14.85 3.64
CA SER A 162 2.33 14.07 4.55
C SER A 162 3.79 14.50 4.52
N TRP A 163 4.35 14.79 3.34
CA TRP A 163 5.71 15.33 3.19
C TRP A 163 5.81 16.73 3.78
N SER A 164 4.81 17.57 3.59
CA SER A 164 4.80 18.91 4.17
C SER A 164 4.84 18.86 5.71
N ALA A 165 4.08 17.95 6.33
CA ALA A 165 4.12 17.73 7.78
C ALA A 165 5.44 17.06 8.24
N ALA A 166 5.91 16.04 7.52
CA ALA A 166 7.14 15.32 7.84
C ALA A 166 8.38 16.22 7.70
N SER A 167 8.42 17.08 6.69
CA SER A 167 9.53 18.03 6.48
C SER A 167 9.64 19.05 7.61
N LEU A 168 8.52 19.48 8.21
CA LEU A 168 8.55 20.29 9.43
C LEU A 168 9.16 19.51 10.59
N LEU A 169 8.77 18.24 10.77
CA LEU A 169 9.34 17.38 11.81
C LEU A 169 10.84 17.11 11.58
N PHE A 170 11.27 16.90 10.33
CA PHE A 170 12.67 16.66 10.01
C PHE A 170 13.55 17.91 10.18
N ASP A 171 13.00 19.10 9.96
CA ASP A 171 13.64 20.38 10.25
C ASP A 171 13.83 20.55 11.77
N HIS A 172 12.77 20.31 12.56
CA HIS A 172 12.86 20.30 14.03
C HIS A 172 13.89 19.29 14.55
N LEU A 173 14.03 18.14 13.89
CA LEU A 173 14.97 17.09 14.25
C LEU A 173 16.37 17.26 13.62
N LYS A 174 16.62 18.35 12.88
CA LYS A 174 17.87 18.66 12.15
C LYS A 174 18.39 17.51 11.27
N MET A 175 17.48 16.69 10.74
CA MET A 175 17.81 15.51 9.94
C MET A 175 18.09 15.84 8.47
N ILE A 176 17.54 16.96 7.98
CA ILE A 176 17.62 17.40 6.59
C ILE A 176 17.92 18.91 6.61
N PRO A 177 18.77 19.43 5.70
CA PRO A 177 18.96 20.88 5.57
C PRO A 177 17.62 21.59 5.29
N PRO A 178 17.38 22.76 5.90
CA PRO A 178 16.11 23.46 5.81
C PRO A 178 15.78 23.82 4.34
N PRO A 179 14.52 23.66 3.89
CA PRO A 179 14.14 23.97 2.52
C PRO A 179 14.19 25.49 2.29
N LYS A 180 14.68 25.91 1.11
CA LYS A 180 14.86 27.34 0.75
C LYS A 180 13.58 28.17 0.78
N SER A 181 12.45 27.56 0.42
CA SER A 181 11.16 28.22 0.33
C SER A 181 10.02 27.20 0.47
N GLY A 182 8.83 27.68 0.85
CA GLY A 182 7.63 26.83 0.90
C GLY A 182 7.28 26.20 -0.46
N LEU A 183 7.64 26.88 -1.56
CA LEU A 183 7.43 26.36 -2.93
C LEU A 183 8.33 25.16 -3.23
N HIS A 184 9.58 25.19 -2.76
CA HIS A 184 10.51 24.07 -2.91
C HIS A 184 10.06 22.82 -2.15
N ARG A 185 9.44 22.99 -0.98
CA ARG A 185 8.84 21.89 -0.22
C ARG A 185 7.70 21.21 -0.99
N LEU A 186 6.91 21.99 -1.74
CA LEU A 186 5.86 21.47 -2.61
C LEU A 186 6.45 20.71 -3.80
N GLU A 187 7.50 21.25 -4.45
CA GLU A 187 8.20 20.56 -5.56
C GLU A 187 8.71 19.19 -5.13
N GLN A 188 9.38 19.11 -3.96
CA GLN A 188 9.84 17.85 -3.38
C GLN A 188 8.65 16.90 -3.12
N GLY A 189 7.56 17.42 -2.57
CA GLY A 189 6.33 16.65 -2.33
C GLY A 189 5.73 16.07 -3.61
N VAL A 190 5.74 16.81 -4.72
CA VAL A 190 5.28 16.33 -6.04
C VAL A 190 6.18 15.21 -6.55
N VAL A 191 7.50 15.36 -6.47
CA VAL A 191 8.46 14.32 -6.92
C VAL A 191 8.30 13.04 -6.11
N LEU A 192 8.10 13.16 -4.80
CA LEU A 192 7.84 12.03 -3.92
C LEU A 192 6.49 11.38 -4.19
N GLY A 193 5.46 12.17 -4.45
CA GLY A 193 4.15 11.67 -4.86
C GLY A 193 4.22 10.89 -6.18
N LEU A 194 4.93 11.40 -7.18
CA LEU A 194 5.20 10.68 -8.43
C LEU A 194 5.99 9.38 -8.19
N SER A 195 6.99 9.43 -7.32
CA SER A 195 7.78 8.25 -6.92
C SER A 195 6.91 7.19 -6.24
N PHE A 196 5.89 7.61 -5.49
CA PHE A 196 4.95 6.70 -4.84
C PHE A 196 4.08 5.94 -5.86
N TYR A 197 3.68 6.56 -6.97
CA TYR A 197 2.99 5.84 -8.05
C TYR A 197 3.86 4.74 -8.69
N LEU A 198 5.19 4.84 -8.63
CA LEU A 198 6.06 3.78 -9.14
C LEU A 198 5.94 2.49 -8.34
N TRP A 199 5.48 2.54 -7.08
CA TRP A 199 5.13 1.31 -6.35
C TRP A 199 3.97 0.54 -7.02
N ALA A 200 3.19 1.27 -7.82
CA ALA A 200 2.35 0.80 -8.91
C ALA A 200 2.79 -0.51 -9.56
N LYS A 201 4.06 -0.50 -9.98
CA LYS A 201 4.65 -1.57 -10.80
C LYS A 201 4.59 -2.92 -10.10
N TYR A 202 4.83 -2.98 -8.79
CA TYR A 202 4.86 -4.23 -8.06
C TYR A 202 3.48 -4.88 -8.02
N PHE A 203 2.43 -4.08 -7.81
CA PHE A 203 1.06 -4.56 -7.84
C PHE A 203 0.67 -5.05 -9.23
N ILE A 204 0.93 -4.26 -10.28
CA ILE A 204 0.54 -4.63 -11.64
C ILE A 204 1.29 -5.89 -12.10
N VAL A 205 2.60 -5.97 -11.85
CA VAL A 205 3.41 -7.15 -12.17
C VAL A 205 2.91 -8.39 -11.41
N ALA A 206 2.55 -8.25 -10.13
CA ALA A 206 1.96 -9.34 -9.37
C ALA A 206 0.64 -9.81 -9.99
N VAL A 207 -0.30 -8.90 -10.27
CA VAL A 207 -1.60 -9.25 -10.88
C VAL A 207 -1.42 -9.92 -12.24
N LEU A 208 -0.54 -9.40 -13.11
CA LEU A 208 -0.25 -10.00 -14.42
C LEU A 208 0.42 -11.38 -14.30
N SER A 209 1.29 -11.57 -13.31
CA SER A 209 1.92 -12.87 -13.04
C SER A 209 0.89 -13.90 -12.55
N LEU A 210 -0.02 -13.50 -11.65
CA LEU A 210 -1.12 -14.35 -11.20
C LEU A 210 -2.11 -14.63 -12.35
N TYR A 211 -2.38 -13.63 -13.21
CA TYR A 211 -3.20 -13.81 -14.40
C TYR A 211 -2.59 -14.84 -15.36
N LEU A 212 -1.28 -14.75 -15.59
CA LEU A 212 -0.54 -15.72 -16.38
C LEU A 212 -0.69 -17.12 -15.77
N LEU A 213 -0.45 -17.27 -14.46
CA LEU A 213 -0.59 -18.55 -13.77
C LEU A 213 -2.01 -19.12 -13.89
N SER A 214 -3.04 -18.28 -13.71
CA SER A 214 -4.45 -18.67 -13.83
C SER A 214 -4.85 -19.03 -15.26
N SER A 215 -4.14 -18.53 -16.27
CA SER A 215 -4.40 -18.85 -17.68
C SER A 215 -3.84 -20.23 -18.07
N TYR A 216 -2.70 -20.61 -17.48
CA TYR A 216 -2.03 -21.89 -17.76
C TYR A 216 -2.44 -23.02 -16.79
N VAL A 217 -2.79 -22.68 -15.55
CA VAL A 217 -3.20 -23.64 -14.52
C VAL A 217 -4.62 -23.31 -14.09
N TYR A 218 -5.54 -24.25 -14.31
CA TYR A 218 -6.91 -24.09 -13.80
C TYR A 218 -6.93 -24.26 -12.28
N LEU A 219 -7.09 -23.14 -11.57
CA LEU A 219 -7.06 -23.08 -10.11
C LEU A 219 -8.46 -23.09 -9.48
N GLY A 220 -9.47 -23.47 -10.26
CA GLY A 220 -10.88 -23.55 -9.82
C GLY A 220 -11.65 -22.23 -9.95
N ASN A 221 -12.98 -22.32 -9.81
CA ASN A 221 -13.89 -21.17 -9.87
C ASN A 221 -14.02 -20.45 -8.51
N GLN A 222 -12.90 -19.98 -7.98
CA GLN A 222 -12.88 -19.18 -6.74
C GLN A 222 -13.00 -17.69 -7.07
N THR A 223 -13.67 -16.91 -6.21
CA THR A 223 -13.89 -15.47 -6.44
C THR A 223 -12.60 -14.67 -6.61
N PHE A 224 -11.52 -15.09 -5.94
CA PHE A 224 -10.20 -14.49 -6.08
C PHE A 224 -9.62 -14.64 -7.51
N TRP A 225 -9.67 -15.85 -8.08
CA TRP A 225 -9.12 -16.10 -9.42
C TRP A 225 -9.94 -15.41 -10.50
N ASN A 226 -11.26 -15.32 -10.33
CA ASN A 226 -12.10 -14.54 -11.23
C ASN A 226 -11.73 -13.05 -11.21
N LEU A 227 -11.49 -12.47 -10.03
CA LEU A 227 -11.04 -11.08 -9.90
C LEU A 227 -9.68 -10.86 -10.56
N VAL A 228 -8.72 -11.76 -10.34
CA VAL A 228 -7.41 -11.71 -11.02
C VAL A 228 -7.58 -11.78 -12.53
N ALA A 229 -8.47 -12.66 -13.02
CA ALA A 229 -8.78 -12.80 -14.43
C ALA A 229 -9.35 -11.52 -15.05
N VAL A 230 -10.34 -10.92 -14.40
CA VAL A 230 -10.97 -9.67 -14.84
C VAL A 230 -9.98 -8.50 -14.79
N THR A 231 -9.28 -8.35 -13.68
CA THR A 231 -8.31 -7.27 -13.48
C THR A 231 -7.15 -7.38 -14.47
N GLY A 232 -6.62 -8.59 -14.67
CA GLY A 232 -5.56 -8.86 -15.65
C GLY A 232 -6.00 -8.52 -17.08
N ARG A 233 -7.21 -8.92 -17.47
CA ARG A 233 -7.78 -8.56 -18.79
C ARG A 233 -7.93 -7.05 -18.96
N ASN A 234 -8.42 -6.34 -17.93
CA ASN A 234 -8.58 -4.89 -17.98
C ASN A 234 -7.24 -4.15 -18.05
N LEU A 235 -6.21 -4.66 -17.37
CA LEU A 235 -4.84 -4.15 -17.48
C LEU A 235 -4.24 -4.38 -18.87
N LEU A 236 -4.62 -5.47 -19.55
CA LEU A 236 -4.14 -5.83 -20.89
C LEU A 236 -5.00 -5.26 -22.03
N LEU A 237 -6.14 -4.60 -21.75
CA LEU A 237 -6.95 -3.90 -22.74
C LEU A 237 -6.14 -2.98 -23.69
N PRO A 238 -5.21 -2.13 -23.22
CA PRO A 238 -4.42 -1.29 -24.12
C PRO A 238 -3.46 -2.08 -25.04
N LEU A 239 -3.12 -3.32 -24.66
CA LEU A 239 -2.24 -4.22 -25.43
C LEU A 239 -3.02 -5.22 -26.29
N ARG A 240 -4.36 -5.26 -26.16
CA ARG A 240 -5.26 -6.06 -26.98
C ARG A 240 -5.15 -5.85 -28.50
N PRO A 241 -4.85 -4.66 -29.06
CA PRO A 241 -4.72 -4.53 -30.51
C PRO A 241 -3.49 -5.23 -31.09
N ILE A 242 -2.54 -5.66 -30.26
CA ILE A 242 -1.33 -6.37 -30.72
C ILE A 242 -1.63 -7.88 -30.70
N PRO A 243 -1.63 -8.57 -31.84
CA PRO A 243 -1.91 -10.00 -31.91
C PRO A 243 -0.72 -10.81 -31.35
N LEU A 244 -0.65 -10.97 -30.03
CA LEU A 244 0.42 -11.66 -29.29
C LEU A 244 0.06 -13.10 -28.93
N GLN A 245 -0.89 -13.71 -29.65
CA GLN A 245 -1.33 -15.07 -29.44
C GLN A 245 -0.58 -16.02 -30.39
N LEU A 246 0.28 -16.87 -29.82
CA LEU A 246 1.00 -17.92 -30.54
C LEU A 246 0.30 -19.25 -30.23
N GLY A 247 -0.69 -19.60 -31.06
CA GLY A 247 -1.53 -20.78 -30.85
C GLY A 247 -2.37 -20.67 -29.57
N LYS A 248 -2.08 -21.53 -28.58
CA LYS A 248 -2.75 -21.50 -27.26
C LYS A 248 -2.02 -20.66 -26.21
N LEU A 249 -0.80 -20.17 -26.50
CA LEU A 249 -0.02 -19.35 -25.57
C LEU A 249 -0.33 -17.86 -25.77
N ASP A 250 -0.75 -17.21 -24.70
CA ASP A 250 -0.94 -15.77 -24.63
C ASP A 250 0.33 -15.10 -24.06
N PHE A 251 1.04 -14.34 -24.89
CA PHE A 251 2.25 -13.60 -24.51
C PHE A 251 1.96 -12.15 -24.08
N ALA A 252 0.71 -11.68 -24.18
CA ALA A 252 0.34 -10.32 -23.77
C ALA A 252 0.70 -10.00 -22.30
N PRO A 253 0.54 -10.90 -21.31
CA PRO A 253 0.93 -10.63 -19.92
C PRO A 253 2.44 -10.42 -19.75
N ILE A 254 3.26 -11.19 -20.48
CA ILE A 254 4.73 -11.09 -20.41
C ILE A 254 5.19 -9.74 -20.99
N LEU A 255 4.63 -9.36 -22.15
CA LEU A 255 4.94 -8.09 -22.78
C LEU A 255 4.47 -6.91 -21.90
N GLY A 256 3.29 -7.01 -21.29
CA GLY A 256 2.78 -6.02 -20.34
C GLY A 256 3.70 -5.84 -19.12
N ILE A 257 4.18 -6.93 -18.53
CA ILE A 257 5.17 -6.89 -17.44
C ILE A 257 6.46 -6.19 -17.92
N GLY A 258 6.98 -6.58 -19.08
CA GLY A 258 8.20 -5.99 -19.64
C GLY A 258 8.08 -4.48 -19.85
N LEU A 259 6.99 -4.01 -20.48
CA LEU A 259 6.75 -2.58 -20.71
C LEU A 259 6.66 -1.79 -19.42
N ILE A 260 5.95 -2.32 -18.41
CA ILE A 260 5.81 -1.64 -17.11
C ILE A 260 7.15 -1.56 -16.38
N LEU A 261 7.94 -2.62 -16.39
CA LEU A 261 9.25 -2.62 -15.75
C LEU A 261 10.22 -1.66 -16.44
N ILE A 262 10.24 -1.63 -17.77
CA ILE A 262 11.06 -0.70 -18.56
C ILE A 262 10.61 0.74 -18.30
N GLY A 263 9.32 1.03 -18.43
CA GLY A 263 8.76 2.36 -18.17
C GLY A 263 9.05 2.83 -16.75
N ALA A 264 8.89 1.97 -15.76
CA ALA A 264 9.19 2.28 -14.38
C ALA A 264 10.69 2.50 -14.12
N PHE A 265 11.56 1.76 -14.80
CA PHE A 265 13.01 1.94 -14.69
C PHE A 265 13.45 3.32 -15.22
N TYR A 266 12.95 3.72 -16.39
CA TYR A 266 13.22 5.04 -16.95
C TYR A 266 12.60 6.16 -16.10
N ALA A 267 11.37 5.97 -15.62
CA ALA A 267 10.72 6.94 -14.74
C ALA A 267 11.47 7.10 -13.40
N GLU A 268 11.94 6.02 -12.78
CA GLU A 268 12.71 6.07 -11.53
C GLU A 268 14.01 6.85 -11.73
N ARG A 269 14.75 6.58 -12.82
CA ARG A 269 15.94 7.36 -13.17
C ARG A 269 15.63 8.83 -13.45
N GLY A 270 14.55 9.10 -14.19
CA GLY A 270 14.10 10.45 -14.50
C GLY A 270 13.76 11.25 -13.25
N LEU A 271 13.05 10.65 -12.30
CA LEU A 271 12.68 11.28 -11.03
C LEU A 271 13.91 11.54 -10.13
N VAL A 272 14.89 10.63 -10.10
CA VAL A 272 16.15 10.86 -9.38
C VAL A 272 16.93 12.03 -9.98
N VAL A 273 17.02 12.10 -11.31
CA VAL A 273 17.68 13.23 -11.99
C VAL A 273 16.92 14.54 -11.75
N LEU A 274 15.59 14.51 -11.81
CA LEU A 274 14.75 15.69 -11.59
C LEU A 274 14.90 16.17 -10.14
N TYR A 275 14.93 15.25 -9.18
CA TYR A 275 15.22 15.58 -7.78
C TYR A 275 16.62 16.16 -7.60
N ALA A 276 17.65 15.60 -8.26
CA ALA A 276 19.02 16.11 -8.18
C ALA A 276 19.21 17.48 -8.85
N ARG A 277 18.37 17.81 -9.84
CA ARG A 277 18.35 19.12 -10.50
C ARG A 277 17.57 20.19 -9.72
N LEU A 278 16.79 19.79 -8.71
CA LEU A 278 16.19 20.75 -7.80
C LEU A 278 17.34 21.46 -7.06
N PRO A 279 17.45 22.79 -7.13
CA PRO A 279 18.64 23.48 -6.67
C PRO A 279 18.79 23.30 -5.16
N ILE A 280 19.88 22.71 -4.71
CA ILE A 280 20.30 22.64 -3.30
C ILE A 280 21.31 23.78 -3.10
N ARG A 281 20.91 24.85 -2.41
CA ARG A 281 21.66 26.05 -1.95
C ARG A 281 20.77 27.26 -1.77
#